data_AF-A0A6A5ZNX8-F1
#
_entry.id   AF-A0A6A5ZNX8-F1
#
_cell.length_a   1.000
_cell.length_b   1.000
_cell.length_c   1.000
_cell.angle_alpha   90.00
_cell.angle_beta   90.00
_cell.angle_gamma   90.00
#
_symmetry.space_group_name_H-M   'P 1'
#
loop_
_entity.id
_entity.type
_entity.pdbx_description
1 polymer ?
#
loop_
_entity_poly.entity_id
_entity_poly.type
_entity_poly.pdbx_seq_one_letter_code
_entity_poly.pdbx_strand_id
1 'polypeptide(L)'
;MFLSALRAFELLAFAFLLQTATVSALCSSTRSVECFRMANDHFMFSTFSSAPTVNEDVEENHHFSPQTPPAARFQVQNAAAIHPMSPELATDNTMRLTLQLGAAEQKIETLQETLSMQRQEMSQLKMLVASLTVNANASPPEIPRSMSLSFASSRGLRHMPSDVSNVPSLATTALSRQTSYGPPTPKTPKTPRGGTVPPVTPTNASSSRRRHVRTKTPEQRSLQKVMNGQKLYTFGMEPQDDRGLIADFFDEIHRWAVEWTVQYDELNDDIVTVMAELPVVKKLLFGNNFEEIRAIVADDTMRVEVVAAVVAKDIVYNTMCDHFLFNSGHPNAGACDHLFNQFLQLGPNDVVKKHEILVEQNTLYTTLHEHWGFRRWRDQVAEENSVALIDRLAPLVSDQATATGLEGVLAHYIKGYRIGFRMRMDAKKWVMFWPSAGEDFNPGTMVNESRTICGSLNDTNNKTVQFPQNFTVRFARSPCMTRIDFFLGREDKNIVHSALVQIKEKQCYIGAEAERKRSHPLLRNVNGNGAHA
;
A
#
# COMPACT_ATOMS: atom_id res chain seq x y z
N MET A 1 24.50 -5.32 66.30
CA MET A 1 23.34 -5.66 65.44
C MET A 1 23.03 -4.58 64.41
N PHE A 2 22.85 -3.31 64.79
CA PHE A 2 22.50 -2.23 63.85
C PHE A 2 23.56 -1.98 62.76
N LEU A 3 24.85 -1.97 63.13
CA LEU A 3 25.97 -1.85 62.18
C LEU A 3 26.10 -3.04 61.22
N SER A 4 25.67 -4.23 61.64
CA SER A 4 25.67 -5.44 60.80
C SER A 4 24.54 -5.40 59.78
N ALA A 5 23.38 -4.86 60.16
CA ALA A 5 22.25 -4.65 59.25
C ALA A 5 22.56 -3.58 58.18
N LEU A 6 23.27 -2.51 58.56
CA LEU A 6 23.68 -1.47 57.61
C LEU A 6 24.64 -2.01 56.53
N ARG A 7 25.63 -2.82 56.94
CA ARG A 7 26.56 -3.48 56.00
C ARG A 7 25.88 -4.50 55.09
N ALA A 8 24.87 -5.21 55.59
CA ALA A 8 24.07 -6.13 54.77
C ALA A 8 23.25 -5.37 53.72
N PHE A 9 22.74 -4.19 54.06
CA PHE A 9 22.00 -3.33 53.14
C PHE A 9 22.90 -2.72 52.06
N GLU A 10 24.11 -2.28 52.41
CA GLU A 10 25.11 -1.80 51.44
C GLU A 10 25.54 -2.91 50.47
N LEU A 11 25.74 -4.13 50.95
CA LEU A 11 26.09 -5.28 50.09
C LEU A 11 24.94 -5.67 49.15
N LEU A 12 23.68 -5.58 49.61
CA LEU A 12 22.51 -5.83 48.76
C LEU A 12 22.33 -4.73 47.71
N ALA A 13 22.54 -3.47 48.07
CA ALA A 13 22.51 -2.35 47.12
C ALA A 13 23.61 -2.48 46.06
N PHE A 14 24.81 -2.91 46.47
CA PHE A 14 25.93 -3.15 45.56
C PHE A 14 25.68 -4.35 44.63
N ALA A 15 25.10 -5.43 45.14
CA ALA A 15 24.69 -6.59 44.34
C ALA A 15 23.61 -6.21 43.33
N PHE A 16 22.63 -5.39 43.71
CA PHE A 16 21.58 -4.90 42.81
C PHE A 16 22.16 -3.98 41.71
N LEU A 17 23.11 -3.11 42.06
CA LEU A 17 23.82 -2.28 41.08
C LEU A 17 24.68 -3.11 40.12
N LEU A 18 25.37 -4.16 40.60
CA LEU A 18 26.08 -5.08 39.70
C LEU A 18 25.13 -5.87 38.79
N GLN A 19 23.96 -6.26 39.29
CA GLN A 19 22.97 -6.99 38.49
C GLN A 19 22.33 -6.10 37.42
N THR A 20 22.05 -4.84 37.73
CA THR A 20 21.58 -3.86 36.72
C THR A 20 22.67 -3.48 35.71
N ALA A 21 23.93 -3.37 36.14
CA ALA A 21 25.06 -3.10 35.24
C ALA A 21 25.34 -4.28 34.30
N THR A 22 25.22 -5.52 34.77
CA THR A 22 25.37 -6.73 33.94
C THR A 22 24.20 -6.92 32.98
N VAL A 23 22.96 -6.61 33.38
CA VAL A 23 21.81 -6.57 32.46
C VAL A 23 21.95 -5.46 31.42
N SER A 24 22.45 -4.28 31.82
CA SER A 24 22.73 -3.18 30.88
C SER A 24 23.90 -3.52 29.94
N ALA A 25 24.91 -4.26 30.40
CA ALA A 25 26.03 -4.73 29.56
C ALA A 25 25.61 -5.87 28.61
N LEU A 26 24.69 -6.75 29.04
CA LEU A 26 24.09 -7.79 28.19
C LEU A 26 23.13 -7.18 27.15
N CYS A 27 22.38 -6.12 27.50
CA CYS A 27 21.59 -5.33 26.54
C CYS A 27 22.45 -4.45 25.62
N SER A 28 23.67 -4.08 26.02
CA SER A 28 24.59 -3.31 25.17
C SER A 28 25.43 -4.20 24.23
N SER A 29 25.34 -5.53 24.38
CA SER A 29 26.00 -6.52 23.52
C SER A 29 25.19 -6.88 22.25
N THR A 30 24.05 -6.23 22.00
CA THR A 30 23.28 -6.36 20.74
C THR A 30 23.88 -5.52 19.61
N ARG A 31 25.17 -5.69 19.32
CA ARG A 31 25.74 -5.30 18.02
C ARG A 31 25.17 -6.11 16.85
N SER A 32 24.37 -7.16 17.12
CA SER A 32 23.67 -7.90 16.07
C SER A 32 22.38 -7.23 15.60
N VAL A 33 21.74 -6.36 16.39
CA VAL A 33 20.45 -5.72 16.01
C VAL A 33 20.67 -4.56 15.04
N GLU A 34 21.73 -3.76 15.20
CA GLU A 34 22.10 -2.74 14.22
C GLU A 34 22.68 -3.33 12.93
N CYS A 35 23.46 -4.42 13.01
CA CYS A 35 23.89 -5.15 11.81
C CYS A 35 22.72 -5.80 11.07
N PHE A 36 21.68 -6.30 11.77
CA PHE A 36 20.46 -6.81 11.12
C PHE A 36 19.59 -5.69 10.55
N ARG A 37 19.51 -4.53 11.24
CA ARG A 37 18.77 -3.35 10.76
C ARG A 37 19.39 -2.76 9.49
N MET A 38 20.72 -2.76 9.37
CA MET A 38 21.41 -2.36 8.13
C MET A 38 21.38 -3.45 7.04
N ALA A 39 21.36 -4.74 7.40
CA ALA A 39 21.25 -5.83 6.42
C ALA A 39 19.85 -5.92 5.79
N ASN A 40 18.77 -5.70 6.56
CA ASN A 40 17.41 -5.62 6.02
C ASN A 40 17.18 -4.38 5.15
N ASP A 41 17.88 -3.28 5.45
CA ASP A 41 17.88 -2.08 4.60
C ASP A 41 18.59 -2.32 3.24
N HIS A 42 19.47 -3.33 3.13
CA HIS A 42 20.06 -3.78 1.86
C HIS A 42 19.27 -4.89 1.16
N PHE A 43 18.49 -5.69 1.89
CA PHE A 43 17.72 -6.81 1.32
C PHE A 43 16.44 -6.36 0.60
N MET A 44 15.96 -5.14 0.83
CA MET A 44 14.93 -4.49 0.01
C MET A 44 15.43 -4.08 -1.40
N PHE A 45 16.70 -4.35 -1.75
CA PHE A 45 17.38 -3.78 -2.93
C PHE A 45 17.96 -4.78 -3.95
N SER A 46 17.51 -6.04 -4.04
CA SER A 46 17.91 -6.86 -5.19
C SER A 46 16.84 -7.84 -5.69
N THR A 47 16.24 -7.51 -6.84
CA THR A 47 16.38 -8.23 -8.13
C THR A 47 15.23 -7.84 -9.05
N PHE A 48 15.54 -7.36 -10.25
CA PHE A 48 14.93 -7.71 -11.55
C PHE A 48 15.37 -6.66 -12.60
N SER A 49 16.43 -6.99 -13.36
CA SER A 49 16.66 -6.43 -14.68
C SER A 49 16.79 -7.61 -15.63
N SER A 50 15.78 -7.83 -16.46
CA SER A 50 15.81 -8.75 -17.60
C SER A 50 14.76 -8.27 -18.61
N ALA A 51 15.18 -7.46 -19.58
CA ALA A 51 14.40 -7.23 -20.79
C ALA A 51 14.72 -8.34 -21.80
N PRO A 52 13.73 -8.95 -22.48
CA PRO A 52 14.02 -9.87 -23.57
C PRO A 52 14.34 -9.10 -24.85
N THR A 53 15.51 -9.39 -25.42
CA THR A 53 15.91 -9.04 -26.78
C THR A 53 15.10 -9.86 -27.79
N VAL A 54 14.39 -9.18 -28.68
CA VAL A 54 13.77 -9.78 -29.88
C VAL A 54 14.74 -9.56 -31.03
N ASN A 55 15.23 -10.65 -31.63
CA ASN A 55 16.02 -10.62 -32.85
C ASN A 55 15.08 -10.39 -34.04
N GLU A 56 15.43 -9.43 -34.88
CA GLU A 56 14.92 -9.24 -36.23
C GLU A 56 15.62 -10.24 -37.15
N ASP A 57 14.85 -11.00 -37.94
CA ASP A 57 15.32 -11.61 -39.18
C ASP A 57 14.50 -11.03 -40.33
N VAL A 58 15.23 -10.47 -41.29
CA VAL A 58 14.79 -9.88 -42.54
C VAL A 58 14.85 -10.95 -43.62
N GLU A 59 13.76 -11.16 -44.35
CA GLU A 59 13.81 -11.78 -45.69
C GLU A 59 13.05 -10.94 -46.72
N GLU A 60 13.67 -10.88 -47.89
CA GLU A 60 13.44 -10.00 -49.03
C GLU A 60 12.42 -10.54 -50.06
N ASN A 61 11.95 -9.59 -50.88
CA ASN A 61 11.50 -9.71 -52.28
C ASN A 61 10.10 -10.27 -52.61
N HIS A 62 9.27 -9.43 -53.26
CA HIS A 62 8.99 -9.57 -54.70
C HIS A 62 8.30 -8.32 -55.30
N HIS A 63 8.73 -7.99 -56.52
CA HIS A 63 8.16 -7.04 -57.48
C HIS A 63 6.66 -7.23 -57.73
N PHE A 64 5.91 -6.13 -57.92
CA PHE A 64 4.95 -5.97 -59.04
C PHE A 64 4.55 -4.48 -59.21
N SER A 65 4.70 -3.98 -60.43
CA SER A 65 3.99 -2.81 -61.02
C SER A 65 2.97 -3.40 -62.02
N PRO A 66 2.01 -2.67 -62.65
CA PRO A 66 1.83 -1.21 -62.75
C PRO A 66 0.33 -0.73 -62.77
N GLN A 67 0.14 0.57 -63.08
CA GLN A 67 -0.90 1.18 -63.95
C GLN A 67 -1.78 2.29 -63.34
N THR A 68 -1.53 3.50 -63.87
CA THR A 68 -2.36 4.71 -63.89
C THR A 68 -3.67 4.56 -64.68
N PRO A 69 -4.66 5.43 -64.40
CA PRO A 69 -5.34 6.15 -65.48
C PRO A 69 -5.48 7.68 -65.23
N PRO A 70 -5.86 8.47 -66.26
CA PRO A 70 -5.55 9.90 -66.35
C PRO A 70 -6.75 10.86 -66.13
N ALA A 71 -6.39 12.11 -65.87
CA ALA A 71 -7.01 13.38 -66.28
C ALA A 71 -8.43 13.75 -65.81
N ALA A 72 -8.52 14.89 -65.09
CA ALA A 72 -9.53 15.91 -65.35
C ALA A 72 -9.03 17.31 -64.90
N ARG A 73 -8.98 18.22 -65.88
CA ARG A 73 -8.71 19.66 -65.73
C ARG A 73 -9.93 20.37 -65.14
N PHE A 74 -9.73 21.25 -64.18
CA PHE A 74 -10.55 22.47 -64.02
C PHE A 74 -9.65 23.64 -63.58
N GLN A 75 -9.59 24.66 -64.44
CA GLN A 75 -9.02 25.96 -64.14
C GLN A 75 -10.11 26.85 -63.53
N VAL A 76 -9.83 27.42 -62.36
CA VAL A 76 -10.44 28.70 -61.93
C VAL A 76 -9.32 29.55 -61.37
N GLN A 77 -9.03 30.65 -62.06
CA GLN A 77 -8.17 31.73 -61.58
C GLN A 77 -8.93 32.53 -60.52
N ASN A 78 -8.29 32.78 -59.37
CA ASN A 78 -8.36 34.09 -58.71
C ASN A 78 -7.18 34.26 -57.75
N ALA A 79 -6.53 35.40 -57.89
CA ALA A 79 -5.28 35.76 -57.25
C ALA A 79 -5.51 36.41 -55.88
N ALA A 80 -4.79 35.93 -54.86
CA ALA A 80 -4.27 36.74 -53.76
C ALA A 80 -3.11 35.99 -53.10
N ALA A 81 -2.01 36.71 -52.87
CA ALA A 81 -0.70 36.18 -52.52
C ALA A 81 -0.66 35.41 -51.19
N ILE A 82 -0.25 34.13 -51.23
CA ILE A 82 0.28 33.37 -50.10
C ILE A 82 1.42 32.46 -50.62
N HIS A 83 2.54 32.43 -49.90
CA HIS A 83 3.75 31.66 -50.21
C HIS A 83 3.47 30.18 -50.56
N PRO A 84 4.12 29.59 -51.57
CA PRO A 84 3.98 28.18 -51.87
C PRO A 84 4.73 27.36 -50.82
N MET A 85 3.99 26.80 -49.85
CA MET A 85 4.49 25.64 -49.11
C MET A 85 4.44 24.43 -50.05
N SER A 86 5.54 23.67 -50.08
CA SER A 86 5.67 22.42 -50.83
C SER A 86 4.52 21.46 -50.52
N PRO A 87 3.82 20.90 -51.53
CA PRO A 87 2.72 19.95 -51.33
C PRO A 87 3.17 18.51 -51.03
N GLU A 88 4.48 18.21 -51.05
CA GLU A 88 4.98 16.82 -50.93
C GLU A 88 4.95 16.25 -49.49
N LEU A 89 4.78 17.07 -48.46
CA LEU A 89 4.73 16.61 -47.06
C LEU A 89 3.34 16.20 -46.56
N ALA A 90 2.29 16.37 -47.38
CA ALA A 90 0.92 16.03 -46.99
C ALA A 90 0.52 14.59 -47.34
N THR A 91 1.07 14.01 -48.41
CA THR A 91 0.69 12.68 -48.92
C THR A 91 1.27 11.53 -48.12
N ASP A 92 2.50 11.65 -47.62
CA ASP A 92 3.13 10.60 -46.81
C ASP A 92 2.46 10.47 -45.43
N ASN A 93 2.06 11.60 -44.85
CA ASN A 93 1.35 11.61 -43.57
C ASN A 93 -0.07 11.03 -43.69
N THR A 94 -0.78 11.31 -44.80
CA THR A 94 -2.11 10.72 -45.04
C THR A 94 -2.03 9.22 -45.34
N MET A 95 -1.03 8.77 -46.10
CA MET A 95 -0.82 7.34 -46.36
C MET A 95 -0.49 6.57 -45.07
N ARG A 96 0.38 7.13 -44.22
CA ARG A 96 0.72 6.55 -42.92
C ARG A 96 -0.48 6.47 -41.98
N LEU A 97 -1.30 7.53 -41.91
CA LEU A 97 -2.53 7.53 -41.11
C LEU A 97 -3.55 6.51 -41.62
N THR A 98 -3.66 6.35 -42.94
CA THR A 98 -4.57 5.36 -43.56
C THR A 98 -4.14 3.93 -43.23
N LEU A 99 -2.84 3.64 -43.27
CA LEU A 99 -2.29 2.34 -42.86
C LEU A 99 -2.50 2.07 -41.35
N GLN A 100 -2.30 3.09 -40.52
CA GLN A 100 -2.55 2.97 -39.08
C GLN A 100 -4.03 2.75 -38.77
N LEU A 101 -4.94 3.39 -39.51
CA LEU A 101 -6.37 3.19 -39.37
C LEU A 101 -6.78 1.75 -39.76
N GLY A 102 -6.29 1.24 -40.90
CA GLY A 102 -6.57 -0.15 -41.31
C GLY A 102 -6.04 -1.18 -40.30
N ALA A 103 -4.85 -0.97 -39.74
CA ALA A 103 -4.31 -1.83 -38.69
C ALA A 103 -5.14 -1.77 -37.40
N ALA A 104 -5.69 -0.60 -37.06
CA ALA A 104 -6.56 -0.43 -35.91
C ALA A 104 -7.92 -1.14 -36.12
N GLU A 105 -8.50 -1.04 -37.32
CA GLU A 105 -9.75 -1.73 -37.69
C GLU A 105 -9.60 -3.25 -37.59
N GLN A 106 -8.52 -3.82 -38.12
CA GLN A 106 -8.23 -5.26 -38.00
C GLN A 106 -8.04 -5.69 -36.53
N LYS A 107 -7.42 -4.84 -35.71
CA LYS A 107 -7.27 -5.10 -34.26
C LYS A 107 -8.62 -5.06 -33.53
N ILE A 108 -9.54 -4.20 -33.96
CA ILE A 108 -10.89 -4.15 -33.40
C ILE A 108 -11.67 -5.42 -33.75
N GLU A 109 -11.57 -5.88 -35.00
CA GLU A 109 -12.25 -7.11 -35.45
C GLU A 109 -11.76 -8.35 -34.69
N THR A 110 -10.44 -8.51 -34.56
CA THR A 110 -9.85 -9.62 -33.79
C THR A 110 -10.23 -9.58 -32.30
N LEU A 111 -10.33 -8.39 -31.69
CA LEU A 111 -10.82 -8.24 -30.32
C LEU A 111 -12.31 -8.59 -30.19
N GLN A 112 -13.12 -8.27 -31.19
CA GLN A 112 -14.55 -8.64 -31.22
C GLN A 112 -14.73 -10.16 -31.34
N GLU A 113 -13.94 -10.82 -32.19
CA GLU A 113 -13.92 -12.28 -32.28
C GLU A 113 -13.51 -12.92 -30.94
N THR A 114 -12.45 -12.41 -30.31
CA THR A 114 -11.98 -12.91 -29.00
C THR A 114 -13.06 -12.76 -27.92
N LEU A 115 -13.74 -11.62 -27.87
CA LEU A 115 -14.86 -11.39 -26.94
C LEU A 115 -16.04 -12.34 -27.22
N SER A 116 -16.30 -12.67 -28.49
CA SER A 116 -17.36 -13.61 -28.85
C SER A 116 -17.04 -15.03 -28.37
N MET A 117 -15.79 -15.49 -28.53
CA MET A 117 -15.33 -16.78 -28.03
C MET A 117 -15.41 -16.85 -26.51
N GLN A 118 -14.94 -15.82 -25.79
CA GLN A 118 -15.02 -15.79 -24.33
C GLN A 118 -16.47 -15.83 -23.82
N ARG A 119 -17.40 -15.17 -24.51
CA ARG A 119 -18.84 -15.25 -24.18
C ARG A 119 -19.39 -16.66 -24.39
N GLN A 120 -18.93 -17.36 -25.44
CA GLN A 120 -19.32 -18.74 -25.70
C GLN A 120 -18.77 -19.70 -24.63
N GLU A 121 -17.50 -19.57 -24.24
CA GLU A 121 -16.88 -20.35 -23.16
C GLU A 121 -17.60 -20.13 -21.82
N MET A 122 -17.90 -18.88 -21.48
CA MET A 122 -18.67 -18.54 -20.28
C MET A 122 -20.08 -19.15 -20.29
N SER A 123 -20.71 -19.25 -21.46
CA SER A 123 -22.01 -19.92 -21.62
C SER A 123 -21.88 -21.44 -21.39
N GLN A 124 -20.84 -22.07 -21.94
CA GLN A 124 -20.56 -23.50 -21.74
C GLN A 124 -20.28 -23.82 -20.27
N LEU A 125 -19.46 -23.01 -19.60
CA LEU A 125 -19.18 -23.15 -18.17
C LEU A 125 -20.46 -23.02 -17.32
N LYS A 126 -21.33 -22.05 -17.64
CA LYS A 126 -22.63 -21.92 -16.98
C LYS A 126 -23.51 -23.16 -17.16
N MET A 127 -23.54 -23.74 -18.36
CA MET A 127 -24.27 -25.00 -18.59
C MET A 127 -23.67 -26.17 -17.81
N LEU A 128 -22.34 -26.25 -17.70
CA LEU A 128 -21.66 -27.30 -16.94
C LEU A 128 -21.91 -27.18 -15.43
N VAL A 129 -21.92 -25.96 -14.88
CA VAL A 129 -22.27 -25.72 -13.47
C VAL A 129 -23.74 -26.10 -13.22
N ALA A 130 -24.64 -25.76 -14.14
CA ALA A 130 -26.05 -26.14 -14.03
C ALA A 130 -26.24 -27.66 -14.05
N SER A 131 -25.53 -28.40 -14.91
CA SER A 131 -25.63 -29.87 -14.96
C SER A 131 -25.07 -30.55 -13.72
N LEU A 132 -23.97 -30.04 -13.16
CA LEU A 132 -23.40 -30.54 -11.90
C LEU A 132 -24.33 -30.28 -10.70
N THR A 133 -25.02 -29.12 -10.69
CA THR A 133 -25.98 -28.77 -9.62
C THR A 133 -27.22 -29.65 -9.66
N VAL A 134 -27.69 -30.03 -10.86
CA VAL A 134 -28.81 -30.98 -11.02
C VAL A 134 -28.42 -32.38 -10.55
N ASN A 135 -27.19 -32.83 -10.81
CA ASN A 135 -26.69 -34.12 -10.35
C ASN A 135 -26.45 -34.19 -8.83
N ALA A 136 -26.06 -33.07 -8.20
CA ALA A 136 -25.86 -33.02 -6.74
C ALA A 136 -27.17 -33.10 -5.92
N ASN A 137 -28.31 -32.79 -6.54
CA ASN A 137 -29.64 -32.91 -5.91
C ASN A 137 -30.32 -34.27 -6.20
N ALA A 138 -29.67 -35.18 -6.92
CA ALA A 138 -30.12 -36.56 -7.02
C ALA A 138 -29.76 -37.30 -5.72
N SER A 139 -30.78 -37.78 -5.01
CA SER A 139 -30.66 -38.46 -3.71
C SER A 139 -29.59 -39.57 -3.73
N PRO A 140 -28.77 -39.73 -2.68
CA PRO A 140 -27.76 -40.78 -2.64
C PRO A 140 -28.41 -42.17 -2.64
N PRO A 141 -27.82 -43.18 -3.32
CA PRO A 141 -28.27 -44.56 -3.17
C PRO A 141 -27.98 -45.05 -1.75
N GLU A 142 -28.99 -45.64 -1.11
CA GLU A 142 -28.89 -46.25 0.22
C GLU A 142 -27.86 -47.41 0.21
N ILE A 143 -26.81 -47.29 1.02
CA ILE A 143 -25.84 -48.37 1.25
C ILE A 143 -26.21 -49.12 2.55
N PRO A 144 -26.27 -50.47 2.56
CA PRO A 144 -26.69 -51.24 3.73
C PRO A 144 -25.64 -51.24 4.85
N ARG A 145 -26.12 -51.17 6.10
CA ARG A 145 -25.32 -51.26 7.33
C ARG A 145 -24.92 -52.70 7.67
N SER A 146 -23.63 -53.03 7.53
CA SER A 146 -22.87 -54.05 8.29
C SER A 146 -21.40 -53.91 7.83
N MET A 147 -20.34 -53.81 8.62
CA MET A 147 -19.98 -54.42 9.89
C MET A 147 -19.07 -53.48 10.70
N SER A 148 -19.15 -53.59 12.02
CA SER A 148 -18.20 -53.03 12.99
C SER A 148 -16.93 -53.88 13.08
N LEU A 149 -15.75 -53.25 13.05
CA LEU A 149 -14.54 -53.82 13.62
C LEU A 149 -13.86 -52.81 14.54
N SER A 150 -13.77 -53.24 15.79
CA SER A 150 -13.08 -52.65 16.93
C SER A 150 -11.57 -52.72 16.80
N PHE A 151 -10.87 -51.65 17.13
CA PHE A 151 -9.51 -51.72 17.64
C PHE A 151 -9.38 -50.87 18.91
N ALA A 152 -9.12 -51.55 20.01
CA ALA A 152 -8.77 -50.98 21.30
C ALA A 152 -7.25 -50.85 21.42
N SER A 153 -6.76 -49.77 22.01
CA SER A 153 -5.57 -49.81 22.87
C SER A 153 -5.53 -48.59 23.80
N SER A 154 -5.82 -48.83 25.08
CA SER A 154 -5.00 -48.58 26.29
C SER A 154 -3.91 -47.48 26.20
N ARG A 155 -3.58 -46.65 27.21
CA ARG A 155 -3.86 -46.53 28.65
C ARG A 155 -3.14 -45.23 29.07
N GLY A 156 -3.65 -44.48 30.04
CA GLY A 156 -2.94 -43.32 30.59
C GLY A 156 -3.68 -42.57 31.71
N LEU A 157 -3.93 -43.26 32.82
CA LEU A 157 -4.51 -42.76 34.07
C LEU A 157 -3.66 -41.65 34.72
N ARG A 158 -4.31 -40.55 35.15
CA ARG A 158 -4.15 -39.99 36.52
C ARG A 158 -5.46 -39.37 37.00
N HIS A 159 -5.92 -39.90 38.14
CA HIS A 159 -6.97 -39.38 39.02
C HIS A 159 -6.52 -38.13 39.79
N MET A 160 -7.44 -37.21 40.09
CA MET A 160 -8.09 -37.01 41.42
C MET A 160 -8.96 -35.71 41.44
N PRO A 161 -9.87 -35.51 42.42
CA PRO A 161 -11.29 -35.32 42.13
C PRO A 161 -11.82 -33.93 42.55
N SER A 162 -13.03 -33.61 42.10
CA SER A 162 -13.94 -32.78 42.88
C SER A 162 -15.36 -33.24 42.61
N ASP A 163 -16.01 -33.55 43.72
CA ASP A 163 -17.23 -34.31 43.84
C ASP A 163 -18.36 -33.34 44.23
N VAL A 164 -19.58 -33.85 44.15
CA VAL A 164 -20.79 -33.36 44.84
C VAL A 164 -21.64 -32.31 44.10
N SER A 165 -22.56 -32.84 43.28
CA SER A 165 -24.02 -32.89 43.58
C SER A 165 -25.02 -32.32 42.56
N ASN A 166 -25.69 -33.27 41.90
CA ASN A 166 -27.13 -33.57 42.01
C ASN A 166 -28.17 -32.96 41.05
N VAL A 167 -28.50 -33.79 40.04
CA VAL A 167 -29.83 -34.30 39.53
C VAL A 167 -30.98 -33.34 39.17
N PRO A 168 -31.99 -33.75 38.35
CA PRO A 168 -32.08 -34.92 37.45
C PRO A 168 -32.56 -34.63 36.00
N SER A 169 -32.28 -35.63 35.18
CA SER A 169 -32.83 -35.95 33.85
C SER A 169 -34.35 -36.18 33.85
N LEU A 170 -35.06 -35.85 32.76
CA LEU A 170 -35.85 -36.84 32.01
C LEU A 170 -36.41 -36.31 30.66
N ALA A 171 -36.32 -37.20 29.67
CA ALA A 171 -37.17 -37.45 28.50
C ALA A 171 -37.26 -36.42 27.35
N THR A 172 -36.89 -36.73 26.09
CA THR A 172 -37.39 -37.67 25.04
C THR A 172 -38.27 -36.96 23.99
N THR A 173 -37.84 -37.08 22.72
CA THR A 173 -38.62 -37.12 21.46
C THR A 173 -39.38 -35.87 20.92
N ALA A 174 -38.83 -35.39 19.79
CA ALA A 174 -39.44 -35.42 18.45
C ALA A 174 -40.36 -34.28 17.94
N LEU A 175 -39.97 -33.84 16.73
CA LEU A 175 -40.78 -33.52 15.55
C LEU A 175 -41.63 -32.23 15.49
N SER A 176 -41.13 -31.34 14.61
CA SER A 176 -41.83 -30.87 13.40
C SER A 176 -42.70 -29.60 13.42
N ARG A 177 -42.56 -28.89 12.30
CA ARG A 177 -43.43 -27.88 11.64
C ARG A 177 -43.21 -26.39 11.94
N GLN A 178 -42.68 -25.73 10.90
CA GLN A 178 -43.20 -24.53 10.25
C GLN A 178 -44.32 -23.78 10.99
N THR A 179 -44.09 -22.50 11.29
CA THR A 179 -44.97 -21.41 10.82
C THR A 179 -44.29 -20.05 10.98
N SER A 180 -44.36 -19.30 9.90
CA SER A 180 -44.02 -17.88 9.74
C SER A 180 -44.88 -16.98 10.62
N TYR A 181 -44.28 -16.15 11.46
CA TYR A 181 -44.88 -14.88 11.93
C TYR A 181 -43.79 -13.85 12.19
N GLY A 182 -43.80 -12.76 11.43
CA GLY A 182 -42.96 -11.59 11.66
C GLY A 182 -43.48 -10.77 12.85
N PRO A 183 -42.61 -10.12 13.65
CA PRO A 183 -43.06 -9.25 14.72
C PRO A 183 -43.47 -7.85 14.19
N PRO A 184 -44.52 -7.22 14.78
CA PRO A 184 -45.10 -5.97 14.30
C PRO A 184 -44.30 -4.72 14.71
N THR A 185 -44.36 -3.71 13.84
CA THR A 185 -43.84 -2.35 14.02
C THR A 185 -44.58 -1.58 15.13
N PRO A 186 -43.88 -0.87 16.04
CA PRO A 186 -44.53 -0.02 17.03
C PRO A 186 -44.96 1.33 16.45
N LYS A 187 -46.23 1.68 16.71
CA LYS A 187 -46.86 2.98 16.39
C LYS A 187 -46.46 4.04 17.42
N THR A 188 -46.19 5.25 16.93
CA THR A 188 -45.95 6.46 17.73
C THR A 188 -47.25 7.00 18.35
N PRO A 189 -47.25 7.50 19.61
CA PRO A 189 -48.40 8.21 20.17
C PRO A 189 -48.36 9.70 19.81
N LYS A 190 -49.51 10.22 19.35
CA LYS A 190 -49.80 11.66 19.24
C LYS A 190 -50.12 12.23 20.63
N THR A 191 -49.46 13.31 21.01
CA THR A 191 -49.84 14.16 22.15
C THR A 191 -50.81 15.28 21.71
N PRO A 192 -51.77 15.69 22.56
CA PRO A 192 -52.73 16.74 22.25
C PRO A 192 -52.21 18.15 22.63
N ARG A 193 -52.69 19.15 21.89
CA ARG A 193 -52.49 20.59 22.09
C ARG A 193 -53.28 21.13 23.30
N GLY A 194 -52.72 22.12 23.99
CA GLY A 194 -53.48 23.13 24.73
C GLY A 194 -52.65 23.90 25.77
N GLY A 195 -52.50 25.22 25.61
CA GLY A 195 -52.00 26.14 26.65
C GLY A 195 -51.03 27.21 26.14
N THR A 196 -51.30 28.47 26.49
CA THR A 196 -50.85 29.70 25.82
C THR A 196 -49.85 30.50 26.69
N VAL A 197 -49.05 31.38 26.04
CA VAL A 197 -48.22 32.53 26.52
C VAL A 197 -46.78 32.26 27.10
N PRO A 198 -45.79 33.21 27.06
CA PRO A 198 -44.69 33.23 26.08
C PRO A 198 -43.27 33.43 26.74
N PRO A 199 -42.23 33.87 26.00
CA PRO A 199 -40.94 33.19 25.88
C PRO A 199 -39.91 33.55 26.97
N VAL A 200 -39.23 32.54 27.51
CA VAL A 200 -37.92 32.71 28.14
C VAL A 200 -36.96 31.77 27.45
N THR A 201 -36.01 32.35 26.73
CA THR A 201 -34.85 31.65 26.18
C THR A 201 -33.95 31.27 27.34
N PRO A 202 -33.66 29.97 27.53
CA PRO A 202 -32.28 29.61 27.76
C PRO A 202 -31.82 28.52 26.80
N THR A 203 -30.73 28.85 26.13
CA THR A 203 -29.70 27.98 25.58
C THR A 203 -29.63 26.62 26.26
N ASN A 204 -30.18 25.59 25.60
CA ASN A 204 -29.83 24.21 25.88
C ASN A 204 -28.96 23.69 24.75
N ALA A 205 -27.67 23.57 25.08
CA ALA A 205 -26.72 22.74 24.39
C ALA A 205 -27.34 21.36 24.17
N SER A 206 -27.79 21.09 22.95
CA SER A 206 -28.04 19.73 22.52
C SER A 206 -26.67 19.06 22.42
N SER A 207 -26.32 18.32 23.47
CA SER A 207 -25.26 17.32 23.43
C SER A 207 -25.58 16.33 22.30
N SER A 208 -25.09 16.65 21.11
CA SER A 208 -24.87 15.68 20.05
C SER A 208 -24.00 14.59 20.66
N ARG A 209 -24.62 13.48 21.07
CA ARG A 209 -23.91 12.25 21.40
C ARG A 209 -23.00 11.97 20.22
N ARG A 210 -21.70 12.26 20.38
CA ARG A 210 -20.62 11.92 19.46
C ARG A 210 -20.76 10.42 19.16
N ARG A 211 -21.40 10.14 18.03
CA ARG A 211 -21.51 8.79 17.49
C ARG A 211 -20.11 8.42 17.05
N HIS A 212 -19.55 7.36 17.64
CA HIS A 212 -18.25 6.80 17.24
C HIS A 212 -18.16 6.71 15.71
N VAL A 213 -17.22 7.46 15.13
CA VAL A 213 -16.96 7.54 13.68
C VAL A 213 -16.35 6.23 13.13
N ARG A 214 -16.02 5.27 13.99
CA ARG A 214 -15.11 4.16 13.68
C ARG A 214 -15.69 2.91 12.99
N THR A 215 -16.98 2.87 12.61
CA THR A 215 -17.56 1.67 11.94
C THR A 215 -18.54 1.96 10.82
N LYS A 216 -18.56 3.16 10.25
CA LYS A 216 -19.31 3.37 9.00
C LYS A 216 -18.41 3.07 7.82
N THR A 217 -18.66 1.95 7.14
CA THR A 217 -18.44 1.84 5.69
C THR A 217 -18.89 3.15 5.05
N PRO A 218 -18.08 3.79 4.18
CA PRO A 218 -18.46 5.04 3.55
C PRO A 218 -19.88 4.92 2.98
N GLU A 219 -20.80 5.80 3.41
CA GLU A 219 -22.14 5.80 2.82
C GLU A 219 -21.97 6.17 1.33
N GLN A 220 -22.26 5.22 0.43
CA GLN A 220 -22.35 5.49 -1.00
C GLN A 220 -23.53 6.44 -1.25
N ARG A 221 -23.25 7.75 -1.14
CA ARG A 221 -24.24 8.83 -1.31
C ARG A 221 -24.92 8.80 -2.68
N SER A 222 -24.29 8.19 -3.68
CA SER A 222 -24.84 8.01 -5.02
C SER A 222 -26.03 7.04 -5.07
N LEU A 223 -26.03 5.97 -4.27
CA LEU A 223 -27.08 4.93 -4.28
C LEU A 223 -28.24 5.22 -3.31
N GLN A 224 -28.00 6.07 -2.29
CA GLN A 224 -28.99 6.36 -1.26
C GLN A 224 -30.23 7.10 -1.80
N LYS A 225 -30.08 7.88 -2.89
CA LYS A 225 -31.19 8.56 -3.58
C LYS A 225 -32.06 7.61 -4.42
N VAL A 226 -31.51 6.47 -4.85
CA VAL A 226 -32.21 5.51 -5.71
C VAL A 226 -33.00 4.49 -4.90
N MET A 227 -32.59 4.22 -3.65
CA MET A 227 -33.06 3.06 -2.90
C MET A 227 -33.90 3.37 -1.64
N ASN A 228 -34.50 4.56 -1.54
CA ASN A 228 -35.47 4.93 -0.48
C ASN A 228 -35.07 4.53 0.95
N GLY A 229 -33.78 4.67 1.31
CA GLY A 229 -33.33 4.61 2.71
C GLY A 229 -33.22 3.22 3.36
N GLN A 230 -33.27 2.11 2.62
CA GLN A 230 -32.92 0.78 3.18
C GLN A 230 -31.40 0.60 3.31
N LYS A 231 -30.93 0.12 4.47
CA LYS A 231 -29.50 -0.14 4.75
C LYS A 231 -29.11 -1.52 4.22
N LEU A 232 -28.25 -1.59 3.21
CA LEU A 232 -27.62 -2.83 2.79
C LEU A 232 -26.62 -3.31 3.85
N TYR A 233 -26.84 -4.51 4.38
CA TYR A 233 -25.78 -5.30 5.01
C TYR A 233 -25.02 -6.08 3.93
N THR A 234 -23.71 -6.20 4.15
CA THR A 234 -22.60 -6.58 3.28
C THR A 234 -22.61 -8.01 2.71
N PHE A 235 -23.76 -8.55 2.31
CA PHE A 235 -23.82 -9.82 1.57
C PHE A 235 -23.81 -9.51 0.07
N GLY A 236 -22.73 -9.88 -0.63
CA GLY A 236 -22.56 -9.64 -2.08
C GLY A 236 -21.89 -8.32 -2.46
N MET A 237 -21.35 -7.56 -1.51
CA MET A 237 -20.40 -6.48 -1.82
C MET A 237 -19.01 -7.09 -1.97
N GLU A 238 -18.34 -6.83 -3.11
CA GLU A 238 -16.92 -7.15 -3.26
C GLU A 238 -16.12 -6.51 -2.11
N PRO A 239 -15.04 -7.17 -1.63
CA PRO A 239 -14.12 -6.55 -0.68
C PRO A 239 -13.76 -5.13 -1.16
N GLN A 240 -13.69 -4.15 -0.25
CA GLN A 240 -13.26 -2.79 -0.61
C GLN A 240 -12.02 -2.88 -1.50
N ASP A 241 -12.02 -2.25 -2.67
CA ASP A 241 -10.90 -2.31 -3.59
C ASP A 241 -9.60 -1.89 -2.85
N ASP A 242 -8.62 -2.81 -2.82
CA ASP A 242 -7.34 -2.59 -2.14
C ASP A 242 -6.68 -1.31 -2.66
N ARG A 243 -6.89 -0.98 -3.95
CA ARG A 243 -6.37 0.24 -4.59
C ARG A 243 -6.88 1.51 -3.91
N GLY A 244 -8.21 1.63 -3.78
CA GLY A 244 -8.83 2.81 -3.16
C GLY A 244 -8.45 2.95 -1.69
N LEU A 245 -8.41 1.84 -0.94
CA LEU A 245 -8.03 1.84 0.46
C LEU A 245 -6.59 2.33 0.68
N ILE A 246 -5.65 1.89 -0.15
CA ILE A 246 -4.24 2.25 -0.05
C ILE A 246 -4.01 3.70 -0.49
N ALA A 247 -4.65 4.15 -1.58
CA ALA A 247 -4.58 5.54 -2.02
C ALA A 247 -5.12 6.49 -0.93
N ASP A 248 -6.32 6.23 -0.41
CA ASP A 248 -6.92 7.01 0.68
C ASP A 248 -6.02 7.06 1.93
N PHE A 249 -5.29 5.98 2.21
CA PHE A 249 -4.37 5.92 3.35
C PHE A 249 -3.19 6.89 3.18
N PHE A 250 -2.54 6.92 2.02
CA PHE A 250 -1.43 7.86 1.78
C PHE A 250 -1.91 9.32 1.65
N ASP A 251 -3.10 9.55 1.08
CA ASP A 251 -3.70 10.88 1.02
C ASP A 251 -4.10 11.42 2.39
N GLU A 252 -4.54 10.55 3.31
CA GLU A 252 -4.78 10.92 4.71
C GLU A 252 -3.49 11.35 5.42
N ILE A 253 -2.39 10.62 5.23
CA ILE A 253 -1.08 10.98 5.80
C ILE A 253 -0.58 12.31 5.24
N HIS A 254 -0.77 12.54 3.94
CA HIS A 254 -0.39 13.81 3.32
C HIS A 254 -1.21 14.98 3.87
N ARG A 255 -2.53 14.82 4.00
CA ARG A 255 -3.39 15.85 4.62
C ARG A 255 -2.97 16.16 6.05
N TRP A 256 -2.59 15.13 6.82
CA TRP A 256 -2.01 15.32 8.14
C TRP A 256 -0.71 16.13 8.07
N ALA A 257 0.20 15.81 7.14
CA ALA A 257 1.45 16.55 6.99
C ALA A 257 1.21 18.02 6.62
N VAL A 258 0.26 18.31 5.73
CA VAL A 258 -0.13 19.68 5.36
C VAL A 258 -0.57 20.50 6.58
N GLU A 259 -1.32 19.88 7.49
CA GLU A 259 -1.85 20.56 8.68
C GLU A 259 -0.78 20.80 9.75
N TRP A 260 0.15 19.85 9.94
CA TRP A 260 1.02 19.85 11.12
C TRP A 260 2.49 20.23 10.85
N THR A 261 2.91 20.35 9.59
CA THR A 261 4.27 20.79 9.24
C THR A 261 4.48 22.26 9.62
N VAL A 262 5.68 22.60 10.14
CA VAL A 262 6.07 23.99 10.45
C VAL A 262 5.92 24.89 9.22
N GLN A 263 5.29 26.04 9.40
CA GLN A 263 5.00 27.00 8.33
C GLN A 263 6.19 27.93 8.08
N TYR A 264 6.32 28.44 6.86
CA TYR A 264 7.45 29.28 6.44
C TYR A 264 7.77 30.46 7.40
N ASP A 265 6.73 31.11 7.91
CA ASP A 265 6.85 32.29 8.79
C ASP A 265 7.58 32.01 10.12
N GLU A 266 7.71 30.75 10.51
CA GLU A 266 8.34 30.29 11.75
C GLU A 266 9.79 29.80 11.53
N LEU A 267 10.27 29.71 10.28
CA LEU A 267 11.61 29.20 9.98
C LEU A 267 12.68 30.30 10.04
N ASN A 268 13.67 30.09 10.91
CA ASN A 268 14.98 30.73 10.79
C ASN A 268 15.96 29.79 10.06
N ASP A 269 17.09 30.34 9.62
CA ASP A 269 18.10 29.59 8.87
C ASP A 269 18.77 28.46 9.69
N ASP A 270 18.91 28.65 11.01
CA ASP A 270 19.44 27.64 11.93
C ASP A 270 18.49 26.44 12.03
N ILE A 271 17.18 26.68 12.07
CA ILE A 271 16.12 25.65 12.12
C ILE A 271 16.13 24.85 10.82
N VAL A 272 16.23 25.52 9.66
CA VAL A 272 16.35 24.84 8.36
C VAL A 272 17.59 23.94 8.34
N THR A 273 18.72 24.43 8.88
CA THR A 273 19.96 23.67 9.00
C THR A 273 19.76 22.43 9.87
N VAL A 274 19.16 22.59 11.05
CA VAL A 274 18.85 21.47 11.97
C VAL A 274 17.92 20.45 11.31
N MET A 275 16.86 20.91 10.63
CA MET A 275 15.91 20.04 9.92
C MET A 275 16.62 19.26 8.79
N ALA A 276 17.51 19.90 8.03
CA ALA A 276 18.31 19.25 6.99
C ALA A 276 19.32 18.25 7.55
N GLU A 277 19.75 18.43 8.79
CA GLU A 277 20.67 17.54 9.47
C GLU A 277 20.00 16.27 10.03
N LEU A 278 18.68 16.26 10.16
CA LEU A 278 17.92 15.15 10.75
C LEU A 278 18.24 13.81 10.06
N PRO A 279 18.57 12.75 10.82
CA PRO A 279 18.87 11.44 10.25
C PRO A 279 17.74 10.87 9.38
N VAL A 280 16.48 11.11 9.76
CA VAL A 280 15.30 10.64 9.02
C VAL A 280 15.17 11.32 7.65
N VAL A 281 15.54 12.61 7.54
CA VAL A 281 15.52 13.37 6.30
C VAL A 281 16.69 12.95 5.40
N LYS A 282 17.91 12.87 5.96
CA LYS A 282 19.10 12.39 5.24
C LYS A 282 18.89 10.99 4.67
N LYS A 283 18.30 10.07 5.46
CA LYS A 283 17.98 8.70 5.01
C LYS A 283 16.92 8.68 3.90
N LEU A 284 15.97 9.60 3.90
CA LEU A 284 14.93 9.67 2.86
C LEU A 284 15.49 10.18 1.54
N LEU A 285 16.30 11.24 1.57
CA LEU A 285 16.79 11.94 0.38
C LEU A 285 18.06 11.31 -0.22
N PHE A 286 18.65 10.31 0.45
CA PHE A 286 19.80 9.50 -0.03
C PHE A 286 20.94 10.33 -0.66
N GLY A 287 21.16 11.55 -0.17
CA GLY A 287 22.13 12.49 -0.70
C GLY A 287 23.12 12.95 0.36
N ASN A 288 24.41 12.96 0.02
CA ASN A 288 25.43 13.66 0.81
C ASN A 288 25.45 15.17 0.53
N ASN A 289 24.60 15.64 -0.40
CA ASN A 289 24.53 17.06 -0.75
C ASN A 289 23.62 17.80 0.23
N PHE A 290 24.23 18.27 1.32
CA PHE A 290 23.56 19.03 2.36
C PHE A 290 22.79 20.25 1.79
N GLU A 291 23.35 20.96 0.81
CA GLU A 291 22.71 22.12 0.21
C GLU A 291 21.42 21.79 -0.55
N GLU A 292 21.38 20.64 -1.23
CA GLU A 292 20.14 20.18 -1.89
C GLU A 292 19.08 19.83 -0.85
N ILE A 293 19.46 19.13 0.23
CA ILE A 293 18.55 18.79 1.33
C ILE A 293 18.01 20.07 1.99
N ARG A 294 18.90 21.01 2.30
CA ARG A 294 18.55 22.31 2.90
C ARG A 294 17.58 23.09 2.03
N ALA A 295 17.82 23.15 0.72
CA ALA A 295 16.91 23.81 -0.22
C ALA A 295 15.52 23.14 -0.27
N ILE A 296 15.47 21.81 -0.22
CA ILE A 296 14.20 21.05 -0.20
C ILE A 296 13.40 21.33 1.07
N VAL A 297 14.07 21.38 2.23
CA VAL A 297 13.41 21.60 3.52
C VAL A 297 13.03 23.06 3.74
N ALA A 298 13.78 24.00 3.14
CA ALA A 298 13.44 25.42 3.15
C ALA A 298 12.16 25.72 2.34
N ASP A 299 11.93 25.00 1.23
CA ASP A 299 10.73 25.14 0.42
C ASP A 299 9.49 24.61 1.16
N ASP A 300 8.47 25.46 1.27
CA ASP A 300 7.24 25.17 2.04
C ASP A 300 6.50 23.92 1.52
N THR A 301 6.36 23.82 0.20
CA THR A 301 5.64 22.72 -0.42
C THR A 301 6.40 21.41 -0.31
N MET A 302 7.71 21.44 -0.55
CA MET A 302 8.57 20.26 -0.50
C MET A 302 8.80 19.79 0.94
N ARG A 303 8.83 20.70 1.93
CA ARG A 303 8.92 20.34 3.35
C ARG A 303 7.74 19.48 3.77
N VAL A 304 6.52 19.84 3.39
CA VAL A 304 5.31 19.03 3.63
C VAL A 304 5.43 17.64 2.98
N GLU A 305 5.92 17.58 1.74
CA GLU A 305 6.12 16.32 1.02
C GLU A 305 7.16 15.43 1.71
N VAL A 306 8.24 16.01 2.25
CA VAL A 306 9.27 15.31 3.03
C VAL A 306 8.67 14.75 4.33
N VAL A 307 7.91 15.56 5.08
CA VAL A 307 7.24 15.11 6.31
C VAL A 307 6.28 13.95 6.02
N ALA A 308 5.43 14.10 4.99
CA ALA A 308 4.51 13.04 4.57
C ALA A 308 5.26 11.75 4.20
N ALA A 309 6.38 11.86 3.48
CA ALA A 309 7.20 10.73 3.07
C ALA A 309 7.88 10.02 4.26
N VAL A 310 8.42 10.77 5.23
CA VAL A 310 9.02 10.19 6.45
C VAL A 310 7.96 9.45 7.26
N VAL A 311 6.80 10.07 7.48
CA VAL A 311 5.68 9.46 8.23
C VAL A 311 5.18 8.21 7.52
N ALA A 312 4.91 8.29 6.22
CA ALA A 312 4.43 7.15 5.44
C ALA A 312 5.44 5.99 5.47
N LYS A 313 6.74 6.28 5.30
CA LYS A 313 7.78 5.25 5.31
C LYS A 313 7.89 4.55 6.65
N ASP A 314 7.86 5.30 7.75
CA ASP A 314 7.96 4.72 9.09
C ASP A 314 6.73 3.87 9.43
N ILE A 315 5.52 4.35 9.11
CA ILE A 315 4.29 3.57 9.33
C ILE A 315 4.28 2.31 8.47
N VAL A 316 4.60 2.39 7.17
CA VAL A 316 4.62 1.22 6.29
C VAL A 316 5.66 0.20 6.78
N TYR A 317 6.85 0.64 7.18
CA TYR A 317 7.89 -0.23 7.71
C TYR A 317 7.44 -0.98 8.98
N ASN A 318 6.75 -0.29 9.88
CA ASN A 318 6.32 -0.90 11.14
C ASN A 318 5.00 -1.66 11.06
N THR A 319 4.18 -1.44 10.02
CA THR A 319 2.81 -1.97 9.99
C THR A 319 2.43 -2.79 8.77
N MET A 320 3.16 -2.65 7.64
CA MET A 320 2.78 -3.28 6.38
C MET A 320 3.90 -4.04 5.68
N CYS A 321 5.18 -3.85 6.00
CA CYS A 321 6.26 -4.61 5.37
C CYS A 321 6.22 -6.10 5.76
N ASP A 322 7.01 -6.96 5.13
CA ASP A 322 6.94 -8.41 5.42
C ASP A 322 7.32 -8.79 6.85
N HIS A 323 8.24 -8.04 7.45
CA HIS A 323 8.73 -8.24 8.81
C HIS A 323 8.04 -7.31 9.83
N PHE A 324 6.86 -6.77 9.52
CA PHE A 324 6.26 -5.73 10.36
C PHE A 324 5.96 -6.24 11.79
N LEU A 325 5.61 -7.52 11.95
CA LEU A 325 5.41 -8.13 13.27
C LEU A 325 6.70 -8.23 14.07
N PHE A 326 7.82 -8.52 13.41
CA PHE A 326 9.14 -8.52 14.02
C PHE A 326 9.55 -7.11 14.43
N ASN A 327 9.41 -6.15 13.52
CA ASN A 327 9.70 -4.73 13.77
C ASN A 327 8.86 -4.18 14.95
N SER A 328 7.64 -4.68 15.10
CA SER A 328 6.70 -4.30 16.16
C SER A 328 6.84 -5.11 17.46
N GLY A 329 7.82 -6.02 17.56
CA GLY A 329 8.04 -6.84 18.75
C GLY A 329 6.87 -7.78 19.10
N HIS A 330 6.10 -8.25 18.12
CA HIS A 330 4.99 -9.17 18.38
C HIS A 330 5.52 -10.53 18.91
N PRO A 331 4.93 -11.12 19.96
CA PRO A 331 5.43 -12.37 20.56
C PRO A 331 5.55 -13.55 19.56
N ASN A 332 4.62 -13.63 18.60
CA ASN A 332 4.59 -14.66 17.56
C ASN A 332 5.34 -14.27 16.26
N ALA A 333 6.12 -13.18 16.25
CA ALA A 333 6.82 -12.72 15.05
C ALA A 333 7.71 -13.79 14.43
N GLY A 334 8.40 -14.59 15.26
CA GLY A 334 9.30 -15.64 14.78
C GLY A 334 8.61 -16.72 13.93
N ALA A 335 7.34 -17.05 14.22
CA ALA A 335 6.58 -17.99 13.41
C ALA A 335 6.25 -17.41 12.02
N CYS A 336 5.88 -16.12 11.96
CA CYS A 336 5.61 -15.44 10.71
C CYS A 336 6.89 -15.25 9.87
N ASP A 337 8.00 -14.88 10.51
CA ASP A 337 9.30 -14.74 9.84
C ASP A 337 9.83 -16.07 9.31
N HIS A 338 9.56 -17.18 10.01
CA HIS A 338 9.92 -18.50 9.53
C HIS A 338 9.26 -18.82 8.19
N LEU A 339 7.94 -18.61 8.07
CA LEU A 339 7.21 -18.80 6.82
C LEU A 339 7.73 -17.88 5.71
N PHE A 340 8.05 -16.63 6.05
CA PHE A 340 8.63 -15.70 5.09
C PHE A 340 10.01 -16.18 4.58
N ASN A 341 10.87 -16.65 5.47
CA ASN A 341 12.18 -17.18 5.09
C ASN A 341 12.07 -18.45 4.23
N GLN A 342 11.11 -19.34 4.54
CA GLN A 342 10.81 -20.48 3.69
C GLN A 342 10.40 -20.03 2.28
N PHE A 343 9.52 -19.02 2.18
CA PHE A 343 9.11 -18.46 0.89
C PHE A 343 10.30 -17.94 0.08
N LEU A 344 11.24 -17.24 0.72
CA LEU A 344 12.44 -16.70 0.06
C LEU A 344 13.42 -17.78 -0.44
N GLN A 345 13.42 -18.97 0.17
CA GLN A 345 14.26 -20.09 -0.25
C GLN A 345 13.72 -20.82 -1.48
N LEU A 346 12.46 -20.58 -1.86
CA LEU A 346 11.83 -21.22 -3.01
C LEU A 346 12.25 -20.56 -4.32
N GLY A 347 12.49 -21.39 -5.34
CA GLY A 347 12.83 -20.91 -6.67
C GLY A 347 11.63 -20.30 -7.41
N PRO A 348 11.87 -19.68 -8.59
CA PRO A 348 10.79 -19.17 -9.43
C PRO A 348 9.78 -20.25 -9.84
N ASN A 349 10.21 -21.51 -9.97
CA ASN A 349 9.37 -22.61 -10.45
C ASN A 349 8.55 -23.30 -9.34
N ASP A 350 8.79 -23.01 -8.06
CA ASP A 350 8.11 -23.63 -6.91
C ASP A 350 6.75 -22.98 -6.61
N VAL A 351 5.95 -22.70 -7.64
CA VAL A 351 4.70 -21.91 -7.53
C VAL A 351 3.69 -22.55 -6.56
N VAL A 352 3.54 -23.87 -6.60
CA VAL A 352 2.61 -24.59 -5.71
C VAL A 352 3.02 -24.45 -4.24
N LYS A 353 4.30 -24.67 -3.93
CA LYS A 353 4.82 -24.52 -2.56
C LYS A 353 4.74 -23.08 -2.08
N LYS A 354 4.99 -22.10 -2.96
CA LYS A 354 4.79 -20.67 -2.65
C LYS A 354 3.34 -20.41 -2.24
N HIS A 355 2.37 -20.98 -2.96
CA HIS A 355 0.96 -20.85 -2.60
C HIS A 355 0.64 -21.52 -1.26
N GLU A 356 1.13 -22.74 -1.00
CA GLU A 356 0.95 -23.45 0.28
C GLU A 356 1.45 -22.61 1.46
N ILE A 357 2.66 -22.04 1.37
CA ILE A 357 3.21 -21.16 2.41
C ILE A 357 2.33 -19.92 2.63
N LEU A 358 1.76 -19.34 1.57
CA LEU A 358 0.87 -18.19 1.68
C LEU A 358 -0.48 -18.56 2.33
N VAL A 359 -0.97 -19.79 2.14
CA VAL A 359 -2.16 -20.30 2.85
C VAL A 359 -1.87 -20.52 4.33
N GLU A 360 -0.70 -21.05 4.67
CA GLU A 360 -0.25 -21.16 6.06
C GLU A 360 -0.09 -19.77 6.71
N GLN A 361 0.49 -18.81 5.99
CA GLN A 361 0.59 -17.43 6.43
C GLN A 361 -0.80 -16.84 6.70
N ASN A 362 -1.75 -17.00 5.78
CA ASN A 362 -3.12 -16.56 5.97
C ASN A 362 -3.74 -17.12 7.26
N THR A 363 -3.62 -18.44 7.46
CA THR A 363 -4.16 -19.11 8.66
C THR A 363 -3.54 -18.55 9.94
N LEU A 364 -2.21 -18.34 9.95
CA LEU A 364 -1.49 -17.79 11.09
C LEU A 364 -1.93 -16.35 11.39
N TYR A 365 -1.94 -15.47 10.38
CA TYR A 365 -2.34 -14.07 10.55
C TYR A 365 -3.81 -13.92 10.96
N THR A 366 -4.70 -14.77 10.44
CA THR A 366 -6.11 -14.83 10.85
C THR A 366 -6.23 -15.20 12.33
N THR A 367 -5.51 -16.25 12.76
CA THR A 367 -5.48 -16.68 14.17
C THR A 367 -4.96 -15.57 15.10
N LEU A 368 -3.90 -14.87 14.68
CA LEU A 368 -3.35 -13.74 15.44
C LEU A 368 -4.33 -12.58 15.53
N HIS A 369 -5.03 -12.26 14.44
CA HIS A 369 -6.02 -11.18 14.39
C HIS A 369 -7.25 -11.46 15.26
N GLU A 370 -7.69 -12.72 15.32
CA GLU A 370 -8.84 -13.16 16.14
C GLU A 370 -8.51 -13.31 17.63
N HIS A 371 -7.22 -13.34 18.00
CA HIS A 371 -6.80 -13.46 19.39
C HIS A 371 -7.31 -12.28 20.24
N TRP A 372 -7.85 -12.57 21.43
CA TRP A 372 -8.47 -11.57 22.32
C TRP A 372 -7.55 -10.41 22.71
N GLY A 373 -6.24 -10.66 22.77
CA GLY A 373 -5.21 -9.65 23.09
C GLY A 373 -4.77 -8.78 21.91
N PHE A 374 -5.15 -9.13 20.67
CA PHE A 374 -4.66 -8.48 19.44
C PHE A 374 -4.89 -6.97 19.44
N ARG A 375 -6.12 -6.54 19.75
CA ARG A 375 -6.49 -5.12 19.74
C ARG A 375 -5.67 -4.31 20.72
N ARG A 376 -5.49 -4.84 21.95
CA ARG A 376 -4.71 -4.19 23.00
C ARG A 376 -3.25 -4.06 22.61
N TRP A 377 -2.65 -5.15 22.12
CA TRP A 377 -1.28 -5.15 21.63
C TRP A 377 -1.09 -4.10 20.52
N ARG A 378 -1.95 -4.12 19.50
CA ARG A 378 -1.88 -3.18 18.38
C ARG A 378 -1.98 -1.73 18.86
N ASP A 379 -2.96 -1.43 19.71
CA ASP A 379 -3.20 -0.07 20.17
C ASP A 379 -2.00 0.43 21.01
N GLN A 380 -1.41 -0.43 21.85
CA GLN A 380 -0.21 -0.12 22.62
C GLN A 380 1.02 0.14 21.72
N VAL A 381 1.32 -0.77 20.79
CA VAL A 381 2.50 -0.60 19.92
C VAL A 381 2.33 0.58 18.96
N ALA A 382 1.11 0.84 18.49
CA ALA A 382 0.81 2.02 17.70
C ALA A 382 1.05 3.32 18.48
N GLU A 383 0.70 3.35 19.78
CA GLU A 383 0.97 4.47 20.67
C GLU A 383 2.48 4.68 20.84
N GLU A 384 3.22 3.65 21.22
CA GLU A 384 4.67 3.68 21.39
C GLU A 384 5.39 4.18 20.11
N ASN A 385 5.02 3.64 18.95
CA ASN A 385 5.61 4.05 17.67
C ASN A 385 5.22 5.47 17.26
N SER A 386 3.98 5.88 17.53
CA SER A 386 3.50 7.23 17.18
C SER A 386 4.23 8.32 17.97
N VAL A 387 4.45 8.11 19.27
CA VAL A 387 5.23 9.03 20.12
C VAL A 387 6.67 9.09 19.62
N ALA A 388 7.32 7.94 19.41
CA ALA A 388 8.70 7.90 18.93
C ALA A 388 8.89 8.51 17.53
N LEU A 389 7.86 8.49 16.66
CA LEU A 389 7.90 9.15 15.37
C LEU A 389 7.75 10.67 15.50
N ILE A 390 6.80 11.14 16.30
CA ILE A 390 6.62 12.58 16.55
C ILE A 390 7.87 13.19 17.19
N ASP A 391 8.47 12.52 18.18
CA ASP A 391 9.71 12.99 18.82
C ASP A 391 10.85 13.16 17.81
N ARG A 392 11.00 12.22 16.86
CA ARG A 392 11.99 12.31 15.77
C ARG A 392 11.69 13.40 14.75
N LEU A 393 10.42 13.77 14.62
CA LEU A 393 9.93 14.80 13.71
C LEU A 393 9.78 16.16 14.39
N ALA A 394 10.04 16.29 15.70
CA ALA A 394 9.78 17.51 16.47
C ALA A 394 10.29 18.80 15.80
N PRO A 395 11.48 18.85 15.16
CA PRO A 395 11.92 20.06 14.48
C PRO A 395 11.14 20.39 13.21
N LEU A 396 10.44 19.43 12.59
CA LEU A 396 9.70 19.56 11.34
C LEU A 396 8.19 19.80 11.52
N VAL A 397 7.66 19.54 12.72
CA VAL A 397 6.22 19.68 13.04
C VAL A 397 6.00 20.81 14.03
N SER A 398 4.87 21.51 13.90
CA SER A 398 4.52 22.61 14.80
C SER A 398 4.34 22.13 16.25
N ASP A 399 4.64 23.00 17.22
CA ASP A 399 4.45 22.68 18.66
C ASP A 399 3.00 22.33 19.01
N GLN A 400 2.04 22.85 18.24
CA GLN A 400 0.61 22.53 18.36
C GLN A 400 0.28 21.08 17.96
N ALA A 401 1.18 20.39 17.25
CA ALA A 401 1.01 19.00 16.85
C ALA A 401 1.13 18.00 18.01
N THR A 402 1.64 18.41 19.16
CA THR A 402 2.00 17.50 20.26
C THR A 402 0.82 16.72 20.86
N ALA A 403 -0.40 17.24 20.82
CA ALA A 403 -1.60 16.52 21.30
C ALA A 403 -2.49 16.02 20.14
N THR A 404 -2.98 16.91 19.30
CA THR A 404 -3.92 16.58 18.21
C THR A 404 -3.24 15.96 16.99
N GLY A 405 -2.01 16.40 16.69
CA GLY A 405 -1.20 15.78 15.63
C GLY A 405 -0.82 14.34 15.98
N LEU A 406 -0.46 14.07 17.24
CA LEU A 406 -0.17 12.73 17.75
C LEU A 406 -1.37 11.77 17.59
N GLU A 407 -2.59 12.21 17.92
CA GLU A 407 -3.81 11.40 17.71
C GLU A 407 -3.99 10.99 16.24
N GLY A 408 -3.65 11.88 15.30
CA GLY A 408 -3.65 11.61 13.86
C GLY A 408 -2.65 10.51 13.48
N VAL A 409 -1.40 10.63 13.90
CA VAL A 409 -0.35 9.63 13.64
C VAL A 409 -0.70 8.28 14.26
N LEU A 410 -1.19 8.25 15.50
CA LEU A 410 -1.69 7.06 16.16
C LEU A 410 -2.80 6.38 15.32
N ALA A 411 -3.76 7.17 14.82
CA ALA A 411 -4.82 6.66 13.96
C ALA A 411 -4.26 6.06 12.65
N HIS A 412 -3.23 6.67 12.06
CA HIS A 412 -2.56 6.14 10.88
C HIS A 412 -1.81 4.83 11.17
N TYR A 413 -1.10 4.68 12.30
CA TYR A 413 -0.51 3.39 12.69
C TYR A 413 -1.58 2.29 12.86
N ILE A 414 -2.68 2.59 13.56
CA ILE A 414 -3.78 1.64 13.74
C ILE A 414 -4.37 1.22 12.38
N LYS A 415 -4.57 2.18 11.46
CA LYS A 415 -5.03 1.89 10.09
C LYS A 415 -3.98 1.07 9.31
N GLY A 416 -2.71 1.40 9.46
CA GLY A 416 -1.57 0.68 8.91
C GLY A 416 -1.55 -0.79 9.31
N TYR A 417 -1.66 -1.09 10.60
CA TYR A 417 -1.72 -2.48 11.09
C TYR A 417 -2.93 -3.23 10.54
N ARG A 418 -4.09 -2.58 10.46
CA ARG A 418 -5.29 -3.21 9.88
C ARG A 418 -5.09 -3.57 8.41
N ILE A 419 -4.45 -2.69 7.63
CA ILE A 419 -4.10 -2.95 6.24
C ILE A 419 -3.07 -4.09 6.17
N GLY A 420 -1.98 -4.01 6.94
CA GLY A 420 -0.93 -5.03 6.96
C GLY A 420 -1.45 -6.43 7.28
N PHE A 421 -2.28 -6.57 8.33
CA PHE A 421 -2.96 -7.84 8.63
C PHE A 421 -3.87 -8.27 7.49
N ARG A 422 -4.72 -7.38 6.96
CA ARG A 422 -5.62 -7.71 5.84
C ARG A 422 -4.85 -8.24 4.63
N MET A 423 -3.71 -7.66 4.31
CA MET A 423 -2.86 -8.10 3.20
C MET A 423 -2.35 -9.54 3.41
N ARG A 424 -2.08 -9.95 4.65
CA ARG A 424 -1.52 -11.28 4.98
C ARG A 424 -2.58 -12.32 5.31
N MET A 425 -3.82 -11.89 5.57
CA MET A 425 -5.02 -12.75 5.63
C MET A 425 -5.60 -13.05 4.25
N ASP A 426 -4.90 -12.66 3.19
CA ASP A 426 -5.14 -13.10 1.81
C ASP A 426 -3.97 -13.99 1.39
N ALA A 427 -4.24 -15.10 0.70
CA ALA A 427 -3.21 -16.08 0.30
C ALA A 427 -2.42 -15.60 -0.94
N LYS A 428 -1.91 -14.36 -0.87
CA LYS A 428 -1.19 -13.66 -1.92
C LYS A 428 0.08 -13.04 -1.36
N LYS A 429 1.13 -13.01 -2.17
CA LYS A 429 2.36 -12.31 -1.79
C LYS A 429 2.20 -10.83 -2.09
N TRP A 430 2.50 -10.00 -1.11
CA TRP A 430 2.62 -8.56 -1.30
C TRP A 430 4.08 -8.17 -1.37
N VAL A 431 4.44 -7.38 -2.38
CA VAL A 431 5.79 -6.84 -2.58
C VAL A 431 5.69 -5.33 -2.53
N MET A 432 6.56 -4.72 -1.72
CA MET A 432 6.66 -3.28 -1.59
C MET A 432 8.03 -2.84 -2.05
N PHE A 433 8.04 -1.90 -2.97
CA PHE A 433 9.26 -1.29 -3.47
C PHE A 433 9.20 0.21 -3.18
N TRP A 434 10.22 0.76 -2.52
CA TRP A 434 10.29 2.20 -2.25
C TRP A 434 11.28 2.82 -3.23
N PRO A 435 10.82 3.59 -4.25
CA PRO A 435 11.73 4.20 -5.19
C PRO A 435 12.73 5.10 -4.46
N SER A 436 13.99 4.98 -4.85
CA SER A 436 15.09 5.66 -4.16
C SER A 436 15.55 6.89 -4.93
N ALA A 437 16.16 7.85 -4.22
CA ALA A 437 16.67 9.04 -4.86
C ALA A 437 17.72 8.68 -5.93
N GLY A 438 17.63 9.30 -7.10
CA GLY A 438 18.48 9.03 -8.26
C GLY A 438 18.01 7.91 -9.17
N GLU A 439 17.00 7.12 -8.78
CA GLU A 439 16.39 6.11 -9.64
C GLU A 439 15.66 6.77 -10.82
N ASP A 440 15.65 6.10 -11.97
CA ASP A 440 14.95 6.58 -13.17
C ASP A 440 13.43 6.57 -12.96
N PHE A 441 12.76 7.64 -13.38
CA PHE A 441 11.31 7.70 -13.29
C PHE A 441 10.66 6.68 -14.25
N ASN A 442 9.80 5.81 -13.69
CA ASN A 442 9.08 4.80 -14.46
C ASN A 442 7.55 5.00 -14.35
N PRO A 443 6.87 5.50 -15.40
CA PRO A 443 5.43 5.78 -15.34
C PRO A 443 4.56 4.52 -15.19
N GLY A 444 5.11 3.32 -15.41
CA GLY A 444 4.39 2.07 -15.20
C GLY A 444 4.26 1.67 -13.72
N THR A 445 5.14 2.17 -12.85
CA THR A 445 5.18 1.82 -11.41
C THR A 445 5.18 3.03 -10.49
N MET A 446 5.30 4.24 -11.04
CA MET A 446 5.44 5.50 -10.32
C MET A 446 4.48 6.55 -10.89
N VAL A 447 4.02 7.46 -10.02
CA VAL A 447 3.19 8.62 -10.35
C VAL A 447 3.94 9.88 -9.94
N ASN A 448 4.09 10.81 -10.89
CA ASN A 448 4.73 12.09 -10.66
C ASN A 448 3.82 13.02 -9.83
N GLU A 449 4.29 13.45 -8.66
CA GLU A 449 3.62 14.46 -7.80
C GLU A 449 4.22 15.86 -7.96
N SER A 450 5.30 16.01 -8.72
CA SER A 450 5.94 17.29 -8.95
C SER A 450 5.16 18.10 -9.99
N ARG A 451 4.66 19.26 -9.58
CA ARG A 451 3.68 20.03 -10.37
C ARG A 451 4.28 20.96 -11.42
N THR A 452 5.48 21.49 -11.23
CA THR A 452 5.98 22.63 -12.02
C THR A 452 7.43 22.51 -12.46
N ILE A 453 7.99 21.30 -12.52
CA ILE A 453 9.38 21.08 -12.94
C ILE A 453 9.64 21.64 -14.33
N CYS A 454 8.68 21.48 -15.25
CA CYS A 454 8.79 21.98 -16.62
C CYS A 454 8.05 23.32 -16.82
N GLY A 455 7.90 24.13 -15.76
CA GLY A 455 7.24 25.44 -15.79
C GLY A 455 5.73 25.40 -15.54
N SER A 456 5.01 24.42 -16.09
CA SER A 456 3.57 24.23 -15.86
C SER A 456 3.20 22.77 -15.56
N LEU A 457 2.02 22.54 -14.98
CA LEU A 457 1.50 21.20 -14.69
C LEU A 457 1.29 20.37 -15.95
N ASN A 458 0.66 20.96 -16.97
CA ASN A 458 0.42 20.27 -18.24
C ASN A 458 1.72 19.92 -18.94
N ASP A 459 2.70 20.85 -18.96
CA ASP A 459 3.99 20.59 -19.59
C ASP A 459 4.80 19.53 -18.84
N THR A 460 4.75 19.55 -17.51
CA THR A 460 5.42 18.56 -16.68
C THR A 460 4.82 17.17 -16.90
N ASN A 461 3.49 17.04 -16.91
CA ASN A 461 2.81 15.77 -17.19
C ASN A 461 3.09 15.26 -18.60
N ASN A 462 3.05 16.14 -19.61
CA ASN A 462 3.34 15.75 -20.99
C ASN A 462 4.78 15.27 -21.15
N LYS A 463 5.76 16.02 -20.62
CA LYS A 463 7.18 15.68 -20.75
C LYS A 463 7.56 14.42 -19.97
N THR A 464 7.00 14.22 -18.78
CA THR A 464 7.28 13.02 -17.96
C THR A 464 6.72 11.75 -18.59
N VAL A 465 5.62 11.84 -19.34
CA VAL A 465 5.07 10.72 -20.11
C VAL A 465 5.84 10.48 -21.42
N GLN A 466 6.21 11.55 -22.13
CA GLN A 466 6.90 11.45 -23.43
C GLN A 466 8.39 11.05 -23.28
N PHE A 467 9.05 11.57 -22.25
CA PHE A 467 10.49 11.40 -22.02
C PHE A 467 10.79 11.05 -20.55
N PRO A 468 10.24 9.94 -20.01
CA PRO A 468 10.42 9.56 -18.61
C PRO A 468 11.89 9.42 -18.20
N GLN A 469 12.74 8.97 -19.13
CA GLN A 469 14.19 8.80 -18.94
C GLN A 469 14.94 10.11 -18.65
N ASN A 470 14.34 11.28 -18.92
CA ASN A 470 14.93 12.58 -18.60
C ASN A 470 14.75 12.97 -17.14
N PHE A 471 14.04 12.17 -16.35
CA PHE A 471 13.72 12.47 -14.96
C PHE A 471 14.28 11.39 -14.04
N THR A 472 14.67 11.82 -12.84
CA THR A 472 15.04 10.92 -11.73
C THR A 472 14.15 11.19 -10.54
N VAL A 473 13.90 10.16 -9.74
CA VAL A 473 13.27 10.27 -8.43
C VAL A 473 14.15 11.12 -7.53
N ARG A 474 13.56 12.14 -6.91
CA ARG A 474 14.17 12.90 -5.82
C ARG A 474 13.90 12.21 -4.49
N PHE A 475 12.65 11.81 -4.25
CA PHE A 475 12.25 10.88 -3.20
C PHE A 475 10.83 10.37 -3.47
N ALA A 476 10.48 9.24 -2.85
CA ALA A 476 9.11 8.71 -2.88
C ALA A 476 8.36 9.01 -1.59
N ARG A 477 7.10 9.45 -1.72
CA ARG A 477 6.14 9.66 -0.63
C ARG A 477 5.41 8.37 -0.25
N SER A 478 5.28 7.43 -1.19
CA SER A 478 4.70 6.11 -0.94
C SER A 478 5.41 5.03 -1.76
N PRO A 479 5.33 3.75 -1.38
CA PRO A 479 5.95 2.66 -2.13
C PRO A 479 5.10 2.27 -3.34
N CYS A 480 5.69 1.57 -4.30
CA CYS A 480 4.93 0.76 -5.23
C CYS A 480 4.52 -0.54 -4.51
N MET A 481 3.25 -0.91 -4.60
CA MET A 481 2.71 -2.12 -3.96
C MET A 481 2.18 -3.06 -5.03
N THR A 482 2.81 -4.22 -5.14
CA THR A 482 2.43 -5.29 -6.07
C THR A 482 1.85 -6.46 -5.30
N ARG A 483 0.73 -6.97 -5.78
CA ARG A 483 0.08 -8.18 -5.30
C ARG A 483 0.37 -9.30 -6.29
N ILE A 484 0.88 -10.43 -5.79
CA ILE A 484 1.26 -11.58 -6.59
C ILE A 484 0.42 -12.77 -6.13
N ASP A 485 -0.34 -13.33 -7.07
CA ASP A 485 -1.15 -14.53 -6.87
C ASP A 485 -0.43 -15.75 -7.47
N PHE A 486 -0.57 -16.90 -6.82
CA PHE A 486 0.02 -18.18 -7.20
C PHE A 486 -1.04 -19.29 -7.36
N PHE A 487 -2.32 -19.00 -7.08
CA PHE A 487 -3.41 -19.97 -7.00
C PHE A 487 -3.58 -20.79 -8.29
N LEU A 488 -3.40 -20.16 -9.46
CA LEU A 488 -3.57 -20.81 -10.76
C LEU A 488 -2.33 -21.61 -11.22
N GLY A 489 -1.37 -21.88 -10.34
CA GLY A 489 -0.13 -22.58 -10.70
C GLY A 489 0.84 -21.73 -11.52
N ARG A 490 0.59 -20.42 -11.64
CA ARG A 490 1.47 -19.42 -12.27
C ARG A 490 1.52 -18.15 -11.43
N GLU A 491 2.59 -17.37 -11.57
CA GLU A 491 2.68 -16.04 -10.94
C GLU A 491 1.80 -15.03 -11.71
N ASP A 492 0.78 -14.48 -11.06
CA ASP A 492 -0.02 -13.37 -11.59
C ASP A 492 0.26 -12.10 -10.79
N LYS A 493 0.83 -11.08 -11.45
CA LYS A 493 1.32 -9.85 -10.82
C LYS A 493 0.39 -8.70 -11.13
N ASN A 494 -0.12 -8.05 -10.10
CA ASN A 494 -0.98 -6.87 -10.23
C ASN A 494 -0.43 -5.72 -9.38
N ILE A 495 -0.13 -4.60 -10.03
CA ILE A 495 0.21 -3.36 -9.34
C ILE A 495 -1.08 -2.78 -8.73
N VAL A 496 -1.11 -2.74 -7.40
CA VAL A 496 -2.25 -2.24 -6.62
C VAL A 496 -2.07 -0.75 -6.33
N HIS A 497 -0.83 -0.31 -6.11
CA HIS A 497 -0.51 1.09 -5.87
C HIS A 497 0.79 1.45 -6.57
N SER A 498 0.77 2.50 -7.37
CA SER A 498 1.98 3.06 -7.98
C SER A 498 2.61 4.04 -7.00
N ALA A 499 3.93 4.01 -6.89
CA ALA A 499 4.65 4.88 -5.96
C ALA A 499 4.42 6.35 -6.30
N LEU A 500 3.99 7.14 -5.32
CA LEU A 500 3.88 8.59 -5.45
C LEU A 500 5.28 9.20 -5.26
N VAL A 501 5.84 9.84 -6.29
CA VAL A 501 7.23 10.31 -6.29
C VAL A 501 7.34 11.79 -6.60
N GLN A 502 8.25 12.45 -5.89
CA GLN A 502 8.80 13.74 -6.32
C GLN A 502 9.99 13.45 -7.23
N ILE A 503 10.06 14.10 -8.39
CA ILE A 503 11.12 13.89 -9.38
C ILE A 503 11.93 15.17 -9.58
N LYS A 504 13.07 15.04 -10.26
CA LYS A 504 13.87 16.16 -10.77
C LYS A 504 14.34 15.85 -12.18
N GLU A 505 14.44 16.88 -13.00
CA GLU A 505 15.03 16.76 -14.34
C GLU A 505 16.51 16.40 -14.21
N LYS A 506 16.95 15.40 -14.99
CA LYS A 506 18.36 15.06 -15.11
C LYS A 506 19.07 16.25 -15.75
N GLN A 507 20.21 16.64 -15.19
CA GLN A 507 21.10 17.56 -15.91
C GLN A 507 21.62 16.85 -17.16
N CYS A 508 20.96 17.06 -18.29
CA CYS A 508 21.42 16.60 -19.59
C CYS A 508 22.62 17.45 -20.00
N TYR A 509 23.84 16.97 -19.75
CA TYR A 509 25.03 17.54 -20.37
C TYR A 509 25.00 17.17 -21.86
N ILE A 510 24.54 18.10 -22.70
CA ILE A 510 24.49 17.94 -24.16
C ILE A 510 25.82 18.43 -24.75
N GLY A 511 26.67 17.52 -25.25
CA GLY A 511 27.87 17.84 -26.05
C GLY A 511 28.98 18.63 -25.32
N ALA A 512 30.23 18.52 -25.79
CA ALA A 512 31.50 19.17 -25.36
C ALA A 512 31.85 19.24 -23.84
N GLU A 513 30.92 19.58 -22.95
CA GLU A 513 31.08 19.58 -21.49
C GLU A 513 31.16 18.17 -20.89
N ALA A 514 30.39 17.21 -21.43
CA ALA A 514 30.52 15.80 -21.06
C ALA A 514 31.89 15.23 -21.46
N GLU A 515 32.42 15.68 -22.60
CA GLU A 515 33.75 15.33 -23.11
C GLU A 515 34.87 16.02 -22.32
N ARG A 516 34.71 17.30 -21.95
CA ARG A 516 35.65 18.04 -21.08
C ARG A 516 35.80 17.41 -19.70
N LYS A 517 34.72 16.95 -19.06
CA LYS A 517 34.80 16.27 -17.76
C LYS A 517 35.37 14.85 -17.86
N ARG A 518 35.20 14.16 -18.99
CA ARG A 518 35.84 12.85 -19.25
C ARG A 518 37.32 12.96 -19.64
N SER A 519 37.72 14.03 -20.31
CA SER A 519 39.09 14.25 -20.82
C SER A 519 40.02 15.00 -19.87
N HIS A 520 39.50 15.67 -18.83
CA HIS A 520 40.32 16.30 -17.78
C HIS A 520 40.06 15.71 -16.38
N PRO A 521 40.86 14.71 -15.94
CA PRO A 521 40.77 14.13 -14.59
C PRO A 521 41.00 15.14 -13.46
N LEU A 522 41.63 16.29 -13.75
CA LEU A 522 41.99 17.30 -12.77
C LEU A 522 40.85 18.26 -12.39
N LEU A 523 39.74 18.28 -13.15
CA LEU A 523 38.56 19.08 -12.79
C LEU A 523 37.57 18.32 -11.89
N ARG A 524 37.87 17.07 -11.52
CA ARG A 524 37.05 16.29 -10.58
C ARG A 524 37.19 16.78 -9.12
N ASN A 525 38.12 17.70 -8.84
CA ASN A 525 38.47 18.13 -7.48
C ASN A 525 38.43 19.65 -7.22
N VAL A 526 37.83 20.47 -8.10
CA VAL A 526 37.90 21.95 -7.97
C VAL A 526 36.67 22.59 -7.28
N ASN A 527 35.66 21.82 -6.86
CA ASN A 527 34.59 22.37 -5.99
C ASN A 527 34.87 22.23 -4.48
N GLY A 528 36.11 21.92 -4.10
CA GLY A 528 36.56 21.96 -2.71
C GLY A 528 37.79 22.86 -2.59
N ASN A 529 37.59 24.00 -1.92
CA ASN A 529 38.58 25.01 -1.50
C ASN A 529 38.83 26.19 -2.45
N GLY A 530 38.43 27.37 -1.95
CA GLY A 530 38.70 28.69 -2.51
C GLY A 530 37.67 29.68 -1.99
N ALA A 531 37.55 29.87 -0.68
CA ALA A 531 38.29 30.86 0.10
C ALA A 531 37.67 32.27 0.00
N HIS A 532 37.24 32.80 1.15
CA HIS A 532 37.48 34.20 1.47
C HIS A 532 37.98 34.31 2.91
N ALA A 533 39.20 34.87 2.99
CA ALA A 533 39.68 35.92 3.88
C ALA A 533 39.12 36.01 5.30
#